data_AF-A0A074MX45-F1
#
_entry.id   AF-A0A074MX45-F1
#
_cell.length_a   1.000
_cell.length_b   1.000
_cell.length_c   1.000
_cell.angle_alpha   90.00
_cell.angle_beta   90.00
_cell.angle_gamma   90.00
#
_symmetry.space_group_name_H-M   'P 1'
#
loop_
_entity.id
_entity.type
_entity.pdbx_description
1 polymer ?
#
loop_
_entity_poly.entity_id
_entity_poly.type
_entity_poly.pdbx_seq_one_letter_code
_entity_poly.pdbx_strand_id
1 'polypeptide(L)'
;MIVREYEEDEITVNRFPLMLMGGLIVISLALTSAVSLGVFERQAVPSEVREASGTQATATRSLLFFDEADGTVRVEDAGTGEIVGSFGPGTGGFVRSTLRSLVYQRRVHGFGREVPFELIEWNNGMLTLLDPTTQETVELHSFGEGNRTTFANFLKTGAQ
;
A
#
# COMPACT_ATOMS: atom_id res chain seq x y z
N MET A 1 -20.84 -42.39 54.29
CA MET A 1 -20.06 -41.63 53.30
C MET A 1 -20.15 -42.41 51.99
N ILE A 2 -20.94 -41.96 51.03
CA ILE A 2 -21.11 -42.65 49.73
C ILE A 2 -20.05 -42.06 48.80
N VAL A 3 -19.06 -42.87 48.43
CA VAL A 3 -18.05 -42.51 47.44
C VAL A 3 -18.66 -42.80 46.07
N ARG A 4 -18.89 -41.76 45.26
CA ARG A 4 -19.25 -41.91 43.86
C ARG A 4 -17.98 -42.17 43.08
N GLU A 5 -17.90 -43.34 42.46
CA GLU A 5 -16.85 -43.67 41.51
C GLU A 5 -17.19 -42.95 40.19
N TYR A 6 -16.29 -42.08 39.73
CA TYR A 6 -16.45 -41.40 38.45
C TYR A 6 -15.96 -42.37 37.37
N GLU A 7 -16.86 -42.84 36.50
CA GLU A 7 -16.45 -43.46 35.24
C GLU A 7 -15.66 -42.42 34.44
N GLU A 8 -14.42 -42.74 34.08
CA GLU A 8 -13.66 -41.92 33.14
C GLU A 8 -14.34 -42.05 31.77
N ASP A 9 -15.14 -41.03 31.41
CA ASP A 9 -15.73 -40.92 30.09
C ASP A 9 -14.58 -40.78 29.07
N GLU A 10 -14.24 -41.87 28.37
CA GLU A 10 -13.20 -41.87 27.36
C GLU A 10 -13.67 -40.99 26.19
N ILE A 11 -13.13 -39.75 26.11
CA ILE A 11 -13.48 -38.79 25.06
C ILE A 11 -12.92 -39.31 23.73
N THR A 12 -13.72 -40.10 23.03
CA THR A 12 -13.39 -40.63 21.70
C THR A 12 -13.69 -39.58 20.64
N VAL A 13 -12.69 -38.76 20.32
CA VAL A 13 -12.81 -37.76 19.26
C VAL A 13 -12.74 -38.45 17.89
N ASN A 14 -13.69 -38.17 17.00
CA ASN A 14 -13.66 -38.68 15.64
C ASN A 14 -12.44 -38.12 14.89
N ARG A 15 -11.62 -39.02 14.34
CA ARG A 15 -10.36 -38.68 13.66
C ARG A 15 -10.58 -37.93 12.34
N PHE A 16 -11.73 -38.11 11.68
CA PHE A 16 -12.04 -37.45 10.41
C PHE A 16 -12.10 -35.92 10.54
N PRO A 17 -12.89 -35.33 11.47
CA PRO A 17 -12.85 -33.89 11.74
C PRO A 17 -11.46 -33.35 12.06
N LEU A 18 -10.68 -34.07 12.87
CA LEU A 18 -9.31 -33.67 13.23
C LEU A 18 -8.37 -33.62 12.03
N MET A 19 -8.47 -34.60 11.12
CA MET A 19 -7.71 -34.63 9.87
C MET A 19 -8.11 -33.49 8.92
N LEU A 20 -9.40 -33.15 8.84
CA LEU A 20 -9.87 -32.03 8.01
C LEU A 20 -9.36 -30.68 8.54
N MET A 21 -9.37 -30.48 9.87
CA MET A 21 -8.80 -29.27 10.49
C MET A 21 -7.29 -29.18 10.26
N GLY A 22 -6.56 -30.28 10.42
CA GLY A 22 -5.13 -30.34 10.10
C GLY A 22 -4.86 -30.03 8.62
N GLY A 23 -5.67 -30.59 7.72
CA GLY A 23 -5.60 -30.32 6.28
C GLY A 23 -5.81 -28.85 5.94
N LEU A 24 -6.80 -28.20 6.53
CA LEU A 24 -7.05 -26.77 6.34
C LEU A 24 -5.84 -25.93 6.75
N ILE A 25 -5.25 -26.20 7.92
CA ILE A 25 -4.06 -25.48 8.39
C ILE A 25 -2.89 -25.65 7.43
N VAL A 26 -2.63 -26.88 6.97
CA VAL A 26 -1.55 -27.18 6.03
C VAL A 26 -1.76 -26.48 4.69
N ILE A 27 -2.99 -26.48 4.16
CA ILE A 27 -3.33 -25.79 2.91
C ILE A 27 -3.13 -24.28 3.06
N SER A 28 -3.62 -23.68 4.15
CA SER A 28 -3.44 -22.24 4.41
C SER A 28 -1.96 -21.86 4.50
N LEU A 29 -1.15 -22.65 5.21
CA LEU A 29 0.29 -22.41 5.32
C LEU A 29 1.01 -22.61 3.99
N ALA A 30 0.63 -23.63 3.20
CA ALA A 30 1.20 -23.90 1.89
C ALA A 30 0.91 -22.76 0.91
N LEU A 31 -0.34 -22.29 0.84
CA LEU A 31 -0.74 -21.15 0.01
C LEU A 31 0.02 -19.88 0.42
N THR A 32 0.08 -19.59 1.72
CA THR A 32 0.82 -18.43 2.25
C THR A 32 2.30 -18.51 1.91
N SER A 33 2.91 -19.68 2.11
CA SER A 33 4.34 -19.89 1.82
C SER A 33 4.64 -19.80 0.33
N ALA A 34 3.78 -20.31 -0.53
CA ALA A 34 3.95 -20.21 -1.98
C ALA A 34 3.97 -18.75 -2.46
N VAL A 35 3.11 -17.90 -1.89
CA VAL A 35 3.12 -16.45 -2.16
C VAL A 35 4.34 -15.77 -1.52
N SER A 36 4.70 -16.14 -0.28
CA SER A 36 5.81 -15.51 0.44
C SER A 36 7.19 -15.85 -0.12
N LEU A 37 7.35 -17.06 -0.67
CA LEU A 37 8.59 -17.55 -1.28
C LEU A 37 8.70 -17.19 -2.78
N GLY A 38 7.72 -16.48 -3.33
CA GLY A 38 7.75 -16.01 -4.72
C GLY A 38 7.54 -17.12 -5.75
N VAL A 39 6.94 -18.25 -5.37
CA VAL A 39 6.57 -19.33 -6.32
C VAL A 39 5.45 -18.86 -7.24
N PHE A 40 4.60 -17.97 -6.75
CA PHE A 40 3.72 -17.15 -7.57
C PHE A 40 4.29 -15.75 -7.66
N GLU A 41 4.32 -15.17 -8.86
CA GLU A 41 4.56 -13.74 -9.02
C GLU A 41 3.52 -12.99 -8.18
N ARG A 42 3.97 -12.11 -7.28
CA ARG A 42 3.07 -11.12 -6.69
C ARG A 42 2.57 -10.28 -7.85
N GLN A 43 1.34 -10.53 -8.30
CA GLN A 43 0.61 -9.61 -9.19
C GLN A 43 0.26 -8.35 -8.40
N ALA A 44 1.29 -7.60 -8.04
CA ALA A 44 1.23 -6.31 -7.39
C ALA A 44 2.03 -5.28 -8.21
N VAL A 45 2.10 -5.49 -9.53
CA VAL A 45 2.48 -4.45 -10.48
C VAL A 45 1.17 -3.92 -11.06
N PRO A 46 0.57 -2.86 -10.50
CA PRO A 46 -0.74 -2.39 -10.94
C PRO A 46 -0.71 -1.89 -12.39
N SER A 47 0.47 -1.56 -12.93
CA SER A 47 0.60 -1.20 -14.35
C SER A 47 0.29 -2.36 -15.30
N GLU A 48 0.70 -3.59 -14.99
CA GLU A 48 0.44 -4.75 -15.88
C GLU A 48 -1.04 -5.18 -15.87
N VAL A 49 -1.67 -5.14 -14.69
CA VAL A 49 -3.13 -5.38 -14.57
C VAL A 49 -3.93 -4.27 -15.26
N ARG A 50 -3.42 -3.03 -15.27
CA ARG A 50 -4.09 -1.88 -15.92
C ARG A 50 -3.91 -1.83 -17.43
N GLU A 51 -2.75 -2.24 -17.95
CA GLU A 51 -2.55 -2.45 -19.38
C GLU A 51 -3.56 -3.49 -19.90
N ALA A 52 -3.75 -4.59 -19.17
CA ALA A 52 -4.80 -5.58 -19.48
C ALA A 52 -6.23 -5.02 -19.36
N SER A 53 -6.43 -3.96 -18.56
CA SER A 53 -7.72 -3.27 -18.37
C SER A 53 -7.94 -2.11 -19.36
N GLY A 54 -7.01 -1.83 -20.29
CA GLY A 54 -7.10 -0.73 -21.25
C GLY A 54 -7.02 0.68 -20.64
N THR A 55 -6.57 0.79 -19.39
CA THR A 55 -6.43 2.08 -18.70
C THR A 55 -5.07 2.68 -19.03
N GLN A 56 -5.05 3.88 -19.63
CA GLN A 56 -3.82 4.56 -20.04
C GLN A 56 -3.53 5.76 -19.12
N ALA A 57 -2.25 5.97 -18.80
CA ALA A 57 -1.81 7.15 -18.09
C ALA A 57 -2.02 8.39 -18.97
N THR A 58 -2.72 9.39 -18.45
CA THR A 58 -2.98 10.69 -19.09
C THR A 58 -1.98 11.76 -18.64
N ALA A 59 -1.51 11.68 -17.40
CA ALA A 59 -0.44 12.53 -16.89
C ALA A 59 0.40 11.77 -15.86
N THR A 60 1.70 12.03 -15.83
CA THR A 60 2.61 11.51 -14.80
C THR A 60 3.52 12.66 -14.35
N ARG A 61 3.71 12.80 -13.03
CA ARG A 61 4.69 13.71 -12.45
C ARG A 61 5.50 13.03 -11.36
N SER A 62 6.82 13.19 -11.44
CA SER A 62 7.75 12.69 -10.43
C SER A 62 7.84 13.71 -9.29
N LEU A 63 7.59 13.27 -8.06
CA LEU A 63 7.51 14.13 -6.88
C LEU A 63 8.53 13.72 -5.81
N LEU A 64 9.22 14.73 -5.28
CA LEU A 64 10.04 14.64 -4.08
C LEU A 64 9.32 15.30 -2.91
N PHE A 65 9.48 14.71 -1.73
CA PHE A 65 8.85 15.20 -0.50
C PHE A 65 9.92 15.41 0.56
N PHE A 66 9.90 16.58 1.16
CA PHE A 66 10.89 17.00 2.15
C PHE A 66 10.18 17.41 3.44
N ASP A 67 10.64 16.83 4.55
CA ASP A 67 10.33 17.32 5.89
C ASP A 67 11.31 18.43 6.24
N GLU A 68 10.79 19.65 6.42
CA GLU A 68 11.54 20.83 6.81
C GLU A 68 11.71 20.91 8.33
N ALA A 69 12.70 21.69 8.78
CA ALA A 69 13.02 21.82 10.21
C ALA A 69 11.88 22.47 11.04
N ASP A 70 11.02 23.26 10.40
CA ASP A 70 9.84 23.89 11.02
C ASP A 70 8.61 22.96 11.06
N GLY A 71 8.73 21.73 10.56
CA GLY A 71 7.66 20.75 10.46
C GLY A 71 6.81 20.87 9.19
N THR A 72 7.16 21.76 8.26
CA THR A 72 6.53 21.86 6.94
C THR A 72 6.89 20.65 6.07
N VAL A 73 5.92 20.16 5.27
CA VAL A 73 6.18 19.21 4.19
C VAL A 73 6.15 19.94 2.87
N ARG A 74 7.31 20.03 2.22
CA ARG A 74 7.48 20.63 0.90
C ARG A 74 7.42 19.53 -0.16
N VAL A 75 6.69 19.79 -1.23
CA VAL A 75 6.53 18.90 -2.38
C VAL A 75 7.15 19.57 -3.59
N GLU A 76 8.08 18.89 -4.23
CA GLU A 76 8.77 19.39 -5.41
C GLU A 76 8.60 18.46 -6.60
N ASP A 77 8.49 19.03 -7.79
CA ASP A 77 8.68 18.30 -9.03
C ASP A 77 10.16 17.89 -9.15
N ALA A 78 10.42 16.60 -9.32
CA ALA A 78 11.77 16.06 -9.35
C ALA A 78 12.55 16.43 -10.62
N GLY A 79 11.85 16.75 -11.72
CA GLY A 79 12.46 17.13 -12.99
C GLY A 79 12.78 18.62 -13.08
N THR A 80 11.91 19.48 -12.54
CA THR A 80 12.06 20.95 -12.64
C THR A 80 12.59 21.59 -11.36
N GLY A 81 12.46 20.93 -10.20
CA GLY A 81 12.72 21.52 -8.88
C GLY A 81 11.66 22.53 -8.44
N GLU A 82 10.54 22.64 -9.15
CA GLU A 82 9.45 23.55 -8.79
C GLU A 82 8.72 23.06 -7.54
N ILE A 83 8.46 23.95 -6.58
CA ILE A 83 7.61 23.65 -5.43
C ILE A 83 6.15 23.61 -5.89
N VAL A 84 5.58 22.41 -5.96
CA VAL A 84 4.19 22.18 -6.36
C VAL A 84 3.23 22.08 -5.17
N GLY A 85 3.76 22.06 -3.94
CA GLY A 85 2.95 22.03 -2.73
C GLY A 85 3.75 22.30 -1.47
N SER A 86 3.10 22.86 -0.45
CA SER A 86 3.67 23.07 0.87
C SER A 86 2.60 22.95 1.94
N PHE A 87 2.88 22.15 2.97
CA PHE A 87 1.95 21.86 4.07
C PHE A 87 2.61 22.15 5.40
N GLY A 88 2.28 23.29 6.02
CA GLY A 88 2.75 23.63 7.36
C GLY A 88 2.32 22.63 8.44
N PRO A 89 2.78 22.80 9.69
CA PRO A 89 2.43 21.94 10.81
C PRO A 89 0.91 21.78 10.98
N GLY A 90 0.44 20.55 11.19
CA GLY A 90 -0.99 20.26 11.35
C GLY A 90 -1.82 20.25 10.06
N THR A 91 -1.23 20.57 8.91
CA THR A 91 -1.91 20.55 7.60
C THR A 91 -1.42 19.38 6.73
N GLY A 92 -2.18 19.05 5.68
CA GLY A 92 -1.81 17.98 4.75
C GLY A 92 -1.79 16.58 5.39
N GLY A 93 -2.67 16.32 6.37
CA GLY A 93 -2.69 15.06 7.12
C GLY A 93 -2.75 13.81 6.22
N PHE A 94 -3.55 13.87 5.15
CA PHE A 94 -3.63 12.78 4.18
C PHE A 94 -2.34 12.57 3.38
N VAL A 95 -1.71 13.65 2.91
CA VAL A 95 -0.40 13.58 2.23
C VAL A 95 0.64 12.95 3.15
N ARG A 96 0.71 13.41 4.40
CA ARG A 96 1.63 12.89 5.42
C ARG A 96 1.39 11.42 5.73
N SER A 97 0.13 10.99 5.89
CA SER A 97 -0.18 9.58 6.19
C SER A 97 0.17 8.67 5.02
N THR A 98 -0.13 9.09 3.79
CA THR A 98 0.19 8.32 2.57
C THR A 98 1.69 8.16 2.41
N LEU A 99 2.46 9.24 2.53
CA LEU A 99 3.92 9.20 2.44
C LEU A 99 4.54 8.38 3.56
N ARG A 100 4.04 8.49 4.79
CA ARG A 100 4.55 7.69 5.91
C ARG A 100 4.42 6.20 5.63
N SER A 101 3.32 5.76 5.02
CA SER A 101 3.13 4.36 4.63
C SER A 101 4.16 3.92 3.59
N LEU A 102 4.35 4.70 2.52
CA LEU A 102 5.30 4.36 1.44
C LEU A 102 6.76 4.43 1.90
N VAL A 103 7.14 5.47 2.65
CA VAL A 103 8.49 5.61 3.23
C VAL A 103 8.78 4.50 4.23
N TYR A 104 7.77 4.05 4.98
CA TYR A 104 7.92 2.87 5.83
C TYR A 104 8.26 1.63 5.00
N GLN A 105 7.57 1.38 3.87
CA GLN A 105 7.90 0.27 2.98
C GLN A 105 9.33 0.39 2.45
N ARG A 106 9.75 1.56 1.97
CA ARG A 106 11.15 1.80 1.57
C ARG A 106 12.13 1.42 2.66
N ARG A 107 11.89 1.86 3.89
CA ARG A 107 12.76 1.58 5.03
C ARG A 107 12.88 0.09 5.32
N VAL A 108 11.77 -0.65 5.25
CA VAL A 108 11.77 -2.12 5.43
C VAL A 108 12.58 -2.82 4.35
N HIS A 109 12.61 -2.26 3.12
CA HIS A 109 13.36 -2.78 1.99
C HIS A 109 14.76 -2.17 1.81
N GLY A 110 15.21 -1.30 2.73
CA GLY A 110 16.56 -0.69 2.69
C GLY A 110 16.72 0.46 1.70
N PHE A 111 15.62 1.03 1.18
CA PHE A 111 15.64 2.17 0.27
C PHE A 111 15.53 3.51 1.01
N GLY A 112 16.16 4.54 0.44
CA GLY A 112 16.16 5.90 0.94
C GLY A 112 15.18 6.83 0.20
N ARG A 113 15.45 8.13 0.29
CA ARG A 113 14.58 9.20 -0.24
C ARG A 113 15.02 9.73 -1.60
N GLU A 114 16.04 9.13 -2.20
CA GLU A 114 16.72 9.64 -3.39
C GLU A 114 15.88 9.47 -4.66
N VAL A 115 14.98 8.48 -4.66
CA VAL A 115 14.12 8.17 -5.80
C VAL A 115 12.76 8.87 -5.62
N PRO A 116 12.29 9.68 -6.58
CA PRO A 116 10.99 10.32 -6.51
C PRO A 116 9.84 9.31 -6.56
N PHE A 117 8.70 9.69 -6.01
CA PHE A 117 7.45 8.96 -6.23
C PHE A 117 6.81 9.40 -7.54
N GLU A 118 6.03 8.53 -8.18
CA GLU A 118 5.31 8.84 -9.40
C GLU A 118 3.83 9.06 -9.09
N LEU A 119 3.35 10.28 -9.33
CA LEU A 119 1.92 10.56 -9.32
C LEU A 119 1.37 10.39 -10.73
N ILE A 120 0.47 9.44 -10.91
CA ILE A 120 -0.09 9.06 -12.20
C ILE A 120 -1.59 9.33 -12.21
N GLU A 121 -2.04 10.12 -13.19
CA GLU A 121 -3.45 10.28 -13.56
C GLU A 121 -3.78 9.35 -14.71
N TRP A 122 -4.88 8.62 -14.56
CA TRP A 122 -5.38 7.68 -15.54
C TRP A 122 -6.53 8.30 -16.36
N ASN A 123 -6.76 7.79 -17.56
CA ASN A 123 -7.83 8.26 -18.47
C ASN A 123 -9.26 8.19 -17.89
N ASN A 124 -9.47 7.43 -16.84
CA ASN A 124 -10.72 7.32 -16.09
C ASN A 124 -10.82 8.31 -14.91
N GLY A 125 -9.83 9.22 -14.75
CA GLY A 125 -9.76 10.20 -13.67
C GLY A 125 -9.30 9.64 -12.32
N MET A 126 -8.87 8.37 -12.26
CA MET A 126 -8.23 7.83 -11.07
C MET A 126 -6.82 8.39 -10.93
N LEU A 127 -6.38 8.51 -9.68
CA LEU A 127 -5.02 8.92 -9.34
C LEU A 127 -4.35 7.84 -8.51
N THR A 128 -3.12 7.51 -8.86
CA THR A 128 -2.27 6.58 -8.14
C THR A 128 -0.96 7.26 -7.79
N LEU A 129 -0.52 7.10 -6.54
CA LEU A 129 0.86 7.41 -6.15
C LEU A 129 1.64 6.10 -6.11
N LEU A 130 2.70 5.98 -6.92
CA LEU A 130 3.55 4.82 -7.06
C LEU A 130 4.95 5.10 -6.49
N ASP A 131 5.49 4.14 -5.75
CA ASP A 131 6.90 4.10 -5.42
C ASP A 131 7.66 3.18 -6.39
N PRO A 132 8.49 3.70 -7.30
CA PRO A 132 9.22 2.85 -8.25
C PRO A 132 10.26 1.94 -7.59
N THR A 133 10.68 2.22 -6.34
CA THR A 133 11.69 1.40 -5.65
C THR A 133 11.10 0.11 -5.07
N THR A 134 9.89 0.19 -4.54
CA THR A 134 9.20 -0.93 -3.89
C THR A 134 8.04 -1.48 -4.72
N GLN A 135 7.66 -0.78 -5.79
CA GLN A 135 6.45 -1.01 -6.61
C GLN A 135 5.13 -0.87 -5.83
N GLU A 136 5.17 -0.38 -4.59
CA GLU A 136 3.99 -0.13 -3.78
C GLU A 136 3.19 1.04 -4.35
N THR A 137 1.86 0.92 -4.34
CA THR A 137 0.95 1.95 -4.83
C THR A 137 -0.09 2.35 -3.80
N VAL A 138 -0.56 3.59 -3.91
CA VAL A 138 -1.71 4.09 -3.17
C VAL A 138 -2.74 4.64 -4.16
N GLU A 139 -3.92 4.03 -4.18
CA GLU A 139 -5.05 4.48 -4.98
C GLU A 139 -5.78 5.63 -4.28
N LEU A 140 -5.59 6.84 -4.78
CA LEU A 140 -6.04 8.06 -4.10
C LEU A 140 -7.56 8.26 -4.18
N HIS A 141 -8.23 7.62 -5.15
CA HIS A 141 -9.68 7.71 -5.31
C HIS A 141 -10.45 7.07 -4.15
N SER A 142 -9.90 6.03 -3.50
CA SER A 142 -10.55 5.30 -2.40
C SER A 142 -10.72 6.13 -1.12
N PHE A 143 -10.14 7.32 -1.06
CA PHE A 143 -10.12 8.19 0.12
C PHE A 143 -11.04 9.41 0.02
N GLY A 144 -11.87 9.49 -1.02
CA GLY A 144 -12.83 10.57 -1.25
C GLY A 144 -12.26 11.76 -2.03
N GLU A 145 -13.17 12.60 -2.53
CA GLU A 145 -12.84 13.65 -3.51
C GLU A 145 -11.88 14.72 -3.00
N GLY A 146 -12.05 15.22 -1.76
CA GLY A 146 -11.17 16.25 -1.21
C GLY A 146 -9.70 15.79 -1.11
N ASN A 147 -9.52 14.54 -0.69
CA ASN A 147 -8.20 13.91 -0.56
C ASN A 147 -7.55 13.69 -1.93
N ARG A 148 -8.32 13.16 -2.89
CA ARG A 148 -7.90 13.02 -4.29
C ARG A 148 -7.46 14.37 -4.88
N THR A 149 -8.26 15.40 -4.68
CA THR A 149 -8.03 16.74 -5.25
C THR A 149 -6.71 17.36 -4.77
N THR A 150 -6.32 17.09 -3.53
CA THR A 150 -5.03 17.56 -2.98
C THR A 150 -3.86 17.07 -3.83
N PHE A 151 -3.86 15.79 -4.21
CA PHE A 151 -2.84 15.24 -5.09
C PHE A 151 -3.01 15.67 -6.54
N ALA A 152 -4.24 15.74 -7.05
CA ALA A 152 -4.52 16.22 -8.41
C ALA A 152 -3.92 17.61 -8.67
N ASN A 153 -3.91 18.48 -7.66
CA ASN A 153 -3.30 19.81 -7.77
C ASN A 153 -1.79 19.76 -7.99
N PHE A 154 -1.10 18.69 -7.56
CA PHE A 154 0.33 18.54 -7.85
C PHE A 154 0.61 18.24 -9.31
N LEU A 155 -0.36 17.79 -10.12
CA LEU A 155 -0.18 17.55 -11.56
C LEU A 155 -0.36 18.81 -12.39
N LYS A 156 -1.05 19.82 -11.86
CA LYS A 156 -1.25 21.09 -12.55
C LYS A 156 0.10 21.79 -12.62
N THR A 157 0.58 22.10 -13.82
CA THR A 157 1.69 23.04 -14.01
C THR A 157 1.25 24.41 -13.52
N GLY A 158 2.09 25.09 -12.75
CA GLY A 158 1.76 26.31 -12.00
C GLY A 158 0.74 27.23 -12.67
N ALA A 159 -0.40 27.38 -12.02
CA ALA A 159 -1.26 28.55 -12.13
C ALA A 159 -1.77 28.86 -10.71
N GLN A 160 -1.03 29.72 -10.03
CA GLN A 160 -1.66 30.65 -9.09
C GLN A 160 -2.42 31.69 -9.91
#